data_AF-A0AAV0AEH2-F1
#
_entry.id   AF-A0AAV0AEH2-F1
#
_cell.length_a   1.000
_cell.length_b   1.000
_cell.length_c   1.000
_cell.angle_alpha   90.00
_cell.angle_beta   90.00
_cell.angle_gamma   90.00
#
_symmetry.space_group_name_H-M   'P 1'
#
loop_
_entity.id
_entity.type
_entity.pdbx_description
1 polymer ?
#
loop_
_entity_poly.entity_id
_entity_poly.type
_entity_poly.pdbx_seq_one_letter_code
_entity_poly.pdbx_strand_id
1 'polypeptide(L)'
;MIYRTPAQVLISGLGADKLLGGYSQHRSAFLTTSLSSNNWERLLDELAMDLERISTRNLGRDDRMMSWFGLEVRHPLLNQRVIDLLSGQPVHLKPDHGLGKGLGDNLLLRGLAHGLRLVESCRLPKQAIQFGAQSAKLDGNSKGQAG
;
A
#
# COMPACT_ATOMS: atom_id res chain seq x y z
N MET A 1 20.30 22.25 -5.72
CA MET A 1 19.34 23.29 -5.27
C MET A 1 18.25 22.60 -4.47
N ILE A 2 17.93 23.07 -3.26
CA ILE A 2 16.89 22.46 -2.42
C ILE A 2 15.52 22.93 -2.92
N TYR A 3 14.62 22.00 -3.24
CA TYR A 3 13.25 22.32 -3.62
C TYR A 3 12.47 22.88 -2.41
N ARG A 4 11.70 23.95 -2.61
CA ARG A 4 10.84 24.56 -1.57
C ARG A 4 9.42 24.70 -2.12
N THR A 5 8.43 24.34 -1.31
CA THR A 5 7.01 24.45 -1.66
C THR A 5 6.29 25.30 -0.61
N PRO A 6 5.34 26.18 -1.01
CA PRO A 6 4.48 26.90 -0.07
C PRO A 6 3.29 26.03 0.41
N ALA A 7 3.12 24.82 -0.10
CA ALA A 7 2.00 23.96 0.25
C ALA A 7 2.06 23.52 1.72
N GLN A 8 1.00 23.81 2.47
CA GLN A 8 0.83 23.41 3.87
C GLN A 8 0.05 22.10 4.02
N VAL A 9 -0.66 21.69 2.97
CA VAL A 9 -1.46 20.46 2.94
C VAL A 9 -0.90 19.54 1.86
N LEU A 10 -0.62 18.29 2.24
CA LEU A 10 -0.15 17.24 1.35
C LEU A 10 -1.21 16.14 1.22
N ILE A 11 -1.24 15.46 0.06
CA ILE A 11 -2.10 14.29 -0.16
C ILE A 11 -1.20 13.06 -0.20
N SER A 12 -1.54 12.04 0.58
CA SER A 12 -0.81 10.78 0.64
C SER A 12 -1.68 9.61 0.23
N GLY A 13 -1.11 8.71 -0.59
CA GLY A 13 -1.72 7.43 -0.98
C GLY A 13 -1.60 6.33 0.09
N LEU A 14 -1.12 6.66 1.29
CA LEU A 14 -1.08 5.74 2.42
C LEU A 14 -2.47 5.14 2.67
N GLY A 15 -2.51 3.82 2.85
CA GLY A 15 -3.75 3.05 3.01
C GLY A 15 -4.05 2.16 1.81
N ALA A 16 -3.61 2.53 0.60
CA ALA A 16 -3.83 1.76 -0.62
C ALA A 16 -3.45 0.28 -0.45
N ASP A 17 -2.19 0.02 -0.07
CA ASP A 17 -1.67 -1.34 0.04
C ASP A 17 -2.42 -2.19 1.06
N LYS A 18 -2.87 -1.60 2.19
CA LYS A 18 -3.62 -2.30 3.25
C LYS A 18 -5.05 -2.62 2.83
N LEU A 19 -5.67 -1.74 2.06
CA LEU A 19 -7.04 -1.92 1.59
C LEU A 19 -7.11 -2.86 0.37
N LEU A 20 -6.05 -2.89 -0.46
CA LEU A 20 -6.09 -3.48 -1.80
C LEU A 20 -5.06 -4.59 -2.04
N GLY A 21 -4.37 -5.06 -1.00
CA GLY A 21 -3.46 -6.21 -1.16
C GLY A 21 -2.13 -5.86 -1.82
N GLY A 22 -1.52 -4.74 -1.45
CA GLY A 22 -0.29 -4.24 -2.09
C GLY A 22 1.03 -4.75 -1.51
N TYR A 23 1.04 -5.30 -0.29
CA TYR A 23 2.27 -5.77 0.35
C TYR A 23 2.66 -7.20 -0.06
N SER A 24 3.97 -7.44 -0.09
CA SER A 24 4.51 -8.79 -0.32
C SER A 24 4.06 -9.78 0.76
N GLN A 25 3.86 -9.31 2.00
CA GLN A 25 3.31 -10.14 3.09
C GLN A 25 1.89 -10.62 2.80
N HIS A 26 1.05 -9.82 2.11
CA HIS A 26 -0.29 -10.21 1.69
C HIS A 26 -0.23 -11.37 0.69
N ARG A 27 0.71 -11.29 -0.25
CA ARG A 27 0.99 -12.39 -1.16
C ARG A 27 1.46 -13.64 -0.42
N SER A 28 2.38 -13.50 0.53
CA SER A 28 2.86 -14.63 1.33
C SER A 28 1.70 -15.29 2.09
N ALA A 29 0.85 -14.49 2.75
CA ALA A 29 -0.33 -14.99 3.45
C ALA A 29 -1.27 -15.77 2.51
N PHE A 30 -1.51 -15.23 1.30
CA PHE A 30 -2.32 -15.91 0.28
C PHE A 30 -1.70 -17.23 -0.20
N LEU A 31 -0.38 -17.31 -0.35
CA LEU A 31 0.31 -18.50 -0.89
C LEU A 31 0.66 -19.56 0.16
N THR A 32 0.35 -19.34 1.44
CA THR A 32 0.82 -20.20 2.54
C THR A 32 0.13 -21.57 2.59
N THR A 33 -1.08 -21.72 2.02
CA THR A 33 -1.80 -23.01 2.03
C THR A 33 -1.94 -23.63 0.64
N SER A 34 -1.90 -24.97 0.59
CA SER A 34 -2.12 -25.76 -0.62
C SER A 34 -3.60 -25.91 -0.98
N LEU A 35 -4.51 -25.54 -0.06
CA LEU A 35 -5.96 -25.58 -0.25
C LEU A 35 -6.48 -24.20 -0.68
N SER A 36 -7.07 -24.12 -1.87
CA SER A 36 -7.47 -22.87 -2.54
C SER A 36 -8.51 -22.04 -1.77
N SER A 37 -9.39 -22.66 -0.98
CA SER A 37 -10.40 -21.96 -0.18
C SER A 37 -9.80 -21.17 0.98
N ASN A 38 -8.79 -21.72 1.65
CA ASN A 38 -8.21 -21.13 2.85
C ASN A 38 -7.23 -19.98 2.52
N ASN A 39 -6.76 -19.87 1.28
CA ASN A 39 -5.86 -18.80 0.83
C ASN A 39 -6.49 -17.42 1.00
N TRP A 40 -7.78 -17.30 0.68
CA TRP A 40 -8.50 -16.02 0.74
C TRP A 40 -8.82 -15.59 2.18
N GLU A 41 -9.14 -16.54 3.06
CA GLU A 41 -9.36 -16.27 4.48
C GLU A 41 -8.10 -15.75 5.16
N ARG A 42 -6.95 -16.39 4.90
CA ARG A 42 -5.65 -15.92 5.42
C ARG A 42 -5.29 -14.53 4.92
N LEU A 43 -5.56 -14.24 3.65
CA LEU A 43 -5.36 -12.89 3.11
C LEU A 43 -6.29 -11.88 3.80
N LEU A 44 -7.55 -12.22 4.04
CA LEU A 44 -8.49 -11.36 4.77
C LEU A 44 -8.02 -11.07 6.20
N ASP A 45 -7.58 -12.10 6.93
CA ASP A 45 -7.03 -11.95 8.28
C ASP A 45 -5.84 -10.99 8.30
N GLU A 46 -4.91 -11.16 7.35
CA GLU A 46 -3.72 -10.32 7.23
C GLU A 46 -4.09 -8.86 6.91
N LEU A 47 -4.99 -8.62 5.95
CA LEU A 47 -5.44 -7.28 5.58
C LEU A 47 -6.15 -6.57 6.75
N ALA A 48 -7.00 -7.30 7.48
CA ALA A 48 -7.71 -6.77 8.64
C ALA A 48 -6.73 -6.37 9.76
N MET A 49 -5.76 -7.22 10.06
CA MET A 49 -4.71 -6.95 11.04
C MET A 49 -3.86 -5.72 10.66
N ASP A 50 -3.54 -5.54 9.38
CA ASP A 50 -2.77 -4.39 8.90
C ASP A 50 -3.57 -3.08 8.96
N LEU A 51 -4.88 -3.14 8.72
CA LEU A 51 -5.79 -2.00 8.89
C LEU A 51 -5.94 -1.60 10.36
N GLU A 52 -6.13 -2.57 11.27
CA GLU A 52 -6.25 -2.31 12.71
C GLU A 52 -5.01 -1.59 13.27
N ARG A 53 -3.83 -1.92 12.77
CA ARG A 53 -2.54 -1.39 13.23
C ARG A 53 -2.10 -0.10 12.52
N ILE A 54 -2.85 0.38 11.52
CA ILE A 54 -2.40 1.49 10.67
C ILE A 54 -2.20 2.79 11.45
N SER A 55 -3.03 3.02 12.48
CA SER A 55 -3.02 4.19 13.35
C SER A 55 -1.72 4.29 14.15
N THR A 56 -1.30 3.20 14.79
CA THR A 56 -0.16 3.16 15.69
C THR A 56 1.17 3.02 14.96
N ARG A 57 1.20 2.34 13.80
CA ARG A 57 2.44 2.08 13.05
C ARG A 57 2.76 3.18 12.04
N ASN A 58 1.87 3.42 11.08
CA ASN A 58 2.15 4.32 9.96
C ASN A 58 1.72 5.75 10.27
N LEU A 59 0.45 5.94 10.61
CA LEU A 59 -0.12 7.28 10.81
C LEU A 59 0.55 8.00 11.97
N GLY A 60 0.68 7.37 13.13
CA GLY A 60 1.29 8.02 14.30
C GLY A 60 2.74 8.46 14.06
N ARG A 61 3.54 7.70 13.29
CA ARG A 61 4.90 8.10 12.93
C ARG A 61 4.90 9.28 11.96
N ASP A 62 4.12 9.18 10.89
CA ASP A 62 4.12 10.15 9.80
C ASP A 62 3.53 11.48 10.29
N ASP A 63 2.48 11.45 11.11
CA ASP A 63 1.84 12.62 11.69
C ASP A 63 2.79 13.45 12.58
N ARG A 64 3.57 12.80 13.45
CA ARG A 64 4.57 13.50 14.29
C ARG A 64 5.63 14.21 13.45
N MET A 65 6.11 13.55 12.39
CA MET A 65 7.12 14.12 11.51
C MET A 65 6.55 15.28 10.68
N MET A 66 5.33 15.17 10.18
CA MET A 66 4.72 16.21 9.34
C MET A 66 4.30 17.42 10.17
N SER A 67 3.74 17.19 11.36
CA SER A 67 3.37 18.23 12.32
C SER A 67 4.59 19.05 12.76
N TRP A 68 5.76 18.44 12.90
CA TRP A 68 7.01 19.15 13.18
C TRP A 68 7.35 20.21 12.13
N PHE A 69 7.01 19.96 10.85
CA PHE A 69 7.19 20.91 9.76
C PHE A 69 5.99 21.85 9.55
N GLY A 70 4.97 21.79 10.40
CA GLY A 70 3.73 22.57 10.24
C GLY A 70 2.92 22.15 9.01
N LEU A 71 3.00 20.88 8.61
CA LEU A 71 2.30 20.32 7.46
C LEU A 71 1.15 19.41 7.90
N GLU A 72 0.01 19.53 7.22
CA GLU A 72 -1.12 18.60 7.33
C GLU A 72 -1.06 17.58 6.19
N VAL A 73 -1.24 16.30 6.50
CA VAL A 73 -1.34 15.24 5.47
C VAL A 73 -2.76 14.68 5.46
N ARG A 74 -3.38 14.68 4.27
CA ARG A 74 -4.68 14.07 4.03
C ARG A 74 -4.53 12.70 3.38
N HIS A 75 -5.34 11.76 3.85
CA HIS A 75 -5.33 10.36 3.40
C HIS A 75 -6.68 9.99 2.76
N PRO A 76 -6.94 10.34 1.48
CA PRO A 76 -8.24 10.09 0.85
C PRO A 76 -8.69 8.62 0.88
N LEU A 77 -7.75 7.69 0.80
CA LEU A 77 -8.02 6.25 0.83
C LEU A 77 -8.42 5.75 2.23
N LEU A 78 -8.12 6.51 3.28
CA LEU A 78 -8.55 6.20 4.65
C LEU A 78 -9.83 6.96 5.04
N ASN A 79 -10.50 7.58 4.08
CA ASN A 79 -11.83 8.12 4.32
C ASN A 79 -12.81 6.97 4.63
N GLN A 80 -13.67 7.15 5.63
CA GLN A 80 -14.63 6.13 6.06
C GLN A 80 -15.46 5.56 4.89
N ARG A 81 -15.97 6.41 3.99
CA ARG A 81 -16.78 5.94 2.85
C ARG A 81 -15.98 5.08 1.87
N VAL A 82 -14.70 5.38 1.69
CA VAL A 82 -13.81 4.59 0.84
C VAL A 82 -13.49 3.26 1.50
N ILE A 83 -13.23 3.26 2.81
CA ILE A 83 -13.00 2.06 3.60
C ILE A 83 -14.24 1.16 3.55
N ASP A 84 -15.43 1.70 3.77
CA ASP A 84 -16.70 0.94 3.75
C ASP A 84 -16.94 0.33 2.38
N LEU A 85 -16.78 1.13 1.31
CA LEU A 85 -16.93 0.67 -0.06
C LEU A 85 -15.98 -0.49 -0.37
N LEU A 86 -14.70 -0.34 -0.05
CA LEU A 86 -13.68 -1.35 -0.36
C LEU A 86 -13.80 -2.57 0.54
N SER A 87 -14.12 -2.41 1.82
CA SER A 87 -14.32 -3.52 2.76
C SER A 87 -15.52 -4.38 2.38
N GLY A 88 -16.57 -3.77 1.83
CA GLY A 88 -17.76 -4.49 1.35
C GLY A 88 -17.56 -5.29 0.05
N GLN A 89 -16.45 -5.11 -0.68
CA GLN A 89 -16.18 -5.89 -1.88
C GLN A 89 -15.57 -7.27 -1.56
N PRO A 90 -15.90 -8.32 -2.35
CA PRO A 90 -15.21 -9.59 -2.29
C PRO A 90 -13.69 -9.42 -2.44
N VAL A 91 -12.91 -10.09 -1.57
CA VAL A 91 -11.45 -9.91 -1.51
C VAL A 91 -10.74 -10.24 -2.83
N HIS A 92 -11.22 -11.24 -3.56
CA HIS A 92 -10.62 -11.67 -4.84
C HIS A 92 -10.72 -10.62 -5.96
N LEU A 93 -11.51 -9.55 -5.78
CA LEU A 93 -11.57 -8.42 -6.70
C LEU A 93 -10.49 -7.36 -6.40
N LYS A 94 -9.83 -7.43 -5.24
CA LYS A 94 -8.90 -6.39 -4.75
C LYS A 94 -7.46 -6.70 -5.22
N PRO A 95 -6.82 -7.81 -4.80
CA PRO A 95 -5.67 -8.37 -5.48
C PRO A 95 -5.95 -9.75 -6.11
N ASP A 96 -5.08 -10.17 -7.03
CA ASP A 96 -4.94 -11.56 -7.49
C ASP A 96 -3.48 -12.01 -7.39
N HIS A 97 -3.09 -12.46 -6.20
CA HIS A 97 -1.71 -12.88 -5.93
C HIS A 97 -1.27 -14.13 -6.71
N GLY A 98 -2.18 -14.83 -7.39
CA GLY A 98 -1.86 -15.93 -8.31
C GLY A 98 -1.15 -15.46 -9.58
N LEU A 99 -1.38 -14.22 -10.01
CA LEU A 99 -0.78 -13.64 -11.23
C LEU A 99 0.71 -13.30 -11.10
N GLY A 100 1.28 -13.40 -9.90
CA GLY A 100 2.67 -13.05 -9.67
C GLY A 100 2.88 -11.61 -9.20
N LYS A 101 4.16 -11.23 -9.03
CA LYS A 101 4.57 -9.97 -8.40
C LYS A 101 4.50 -8.86 -9.43
N GLY A 102 3.93 -7.71 -9.07
CA GLY A 102 3.79 -6.56 -9.96
C GLY A 102 2.57 -6.65 -10.88
N LEU A 103 1.85 -7.76 -10.89
CA LEU A 103 0.65 -7.98 -11.69
C LEU A 103 -0.59 -8.13 -10.79
N GLY A 104 -0.47 -8.94 -9.75
CA GLY A 104 -1.57 -9.29 -8.84
C GLY A 104 -1.82 -8.33 -7.70
N ASP A 105 -0.80 -7.59 -7.27
CA ASP A 105 -0.89 -6.62 -6.18
C ASP A 105 -1.68 -5.38 -6.60
N ASN A 106 -2.54 -4.87 -5.71
CA ASN A 106 -3.35 -3.67 -5.95
C ASN A 106 -4.14 -3.75 -7.28
N LEU A 107 -4.62 -4.93 -7.69
CA LEU A 107 -5.25 -5.17 -9.00
C LEU A 107 -6.40 -4.19 -9.28
N LEU A 108 -7.28 -3.95 -8.30
CA LEU A 108 -8.38 -2.99 -8.44
C LEU A 108 -7.87 -1.56 -8.73
N LEU A 109 -6.80 -1.13 -8.05
CA LEU A 109 -6.20 0.18 -8.25
C LEU A 109 -5.52 0.29 -9.63
N ARG A 110 -4.90 -0.80 -10.10
CA ARG A 110 -4.32 -0.87 -11.46
C ARG A 110 -5.41 -0.75 -12.52
N GLY A 111 -6.55 -1.42 -12.32
CA GLY A 111 -7.73 -1.30 -13.18
C GLY A 111 -8.26 0.14 -13.22
N LEU A 112 -8.39 0.79 -12.06
CA LEU A 112 -8.79 2.20 -11.98
C LEU A 112 -7.78 3.12 -12.70
N ALA A 113 -6.48 2.94 -12.44
CA ALA A 113 -5.42 3.72 -13.08
C ALA A 113 -5.44 3.55 -14.61
N HIS A 114 -5.70 2.34 -15.10
CA HIS A 114 -5.87 2.07 -16.52
C HIS A 114 -7.07 2.81 -17.11
N GLY A 115 -8.23 2.78 -16.42
CA GLY A 115 -9.43 3.53 -16.82
C GLY A 115 -9.21 5.05 -16.86
N LEU A 116 -8.35 5.57 -15.97
CA LEU A 116 -7.90 6.98 -15.94
C LEU A 116 -6.77 7.29 -16.93
N ARG A 117 -6.38 6.33 -17.78
CA ARG A 117 -5.28 6.45 -18.77
C ARG A 117 -3.90 6.68 -18.16
N LEU A 118 -3.68 6.29 -16.91
CA LEU A 118 -2.37 6.29 -16.25
C LEU A 118 -1.58 5.01 -16.60
N VAL A 119 -1.32 4.82 -17.91
CA VAL A 119 -0.84 3.56 -18.51
C VAL A 119 0.51 3.08 -17.97
N GLU A 120 1.41 4.01 -17.63
CA GLU A 120 2.70 3.66 -17.04
C GLU A 120 2.53 3.26 -15.58
N SER A 121 1.80 4.09 -14.80
CA SER A 121 1.60 3.88 -13.37
C SER A 121 0.86 2.56 -13.07
N CYS A 122 -0.06 2.13 -13.92
CA CYS A 122 -0.79 0.89 -13.69
C CYS A 122 0.06 -0.38 -13.86
N ARG A 123 1.25 -0.28 -14.46
CA ARG A 123 2.18 -1.40 -14.70
C ARG A 123 3.35 -1.44 -13.74
N LEU A 124 3.63 -0.35 -13.03
CA LEU A 124 4.75 -0.30 -12.09
C LEU A 124 4.52 -1.28 -10.93
N PRO A 125 5.49 -2.14 -10.59
CA PRO A 125 5.37 -2.99 -9.42
C PRO A 125 5.31 -2.10 -8.17
N LYS A 126 4.51 -2.50 -7.17
CA LYS A 126 4.49 -1.79 -5.90
C LYS A 126 5.90 -1.76 -5.31
N GLN A 127 6.38 -0.56 -4.95
CA GLN A 127 7.65 -0.37 -4.26
C GLN A 127 7.45 0.60 -3.09
N ALA A 128 7.98 0.25 -1.91
CA ALA A 128 7.96 1.17 -0.77
C ALA A 128 8.95 2.32 -0.99
N ILE A 129 8.60 3.51 -0.50
CA ILE A 129 9.34 4.74 -0.78
C ILE A 129 10.82 4.67 -0.39
N GLN A 130 11.16 3.99 0.72
CA GLN A 130 12.55 3.85 1.18
C GLN A 130 13.41 2.99 0.23
N PHE A 131 12.78 2.09 -0.53
CA PHE A 131 13.47 1.29 -1.55
C PHE A 131 13.59 2.06 -2.86
N GLY A 132 12.51 2.74 -3.28
CA GLY A 132 12.52 3.57 -4.49
C GLY A 132 13.50 4.75 -4.40
N ALA A 133 13.56 5.41 -3.24
CA ALA A 133 14.50 6.49 -2.95
C ALA A 133 15.92 5.98 -2.59
N GLN A 134 16.14 4.65 -2.56
CA GLN A 134 17.40 4.01 -2.17
C GLN A 134 17.90 4.36 -0.76
N SER A 135 17.06 4.97 0.08
CA SER A 135 17.40 5.34 1.45
C SER A 135 17.74 4.13 2.31
N ALA A 136 17.15 2.97 2.02
CA ALA A 136 17.46 1.70 2.70
C ALA A 136 18.91 1.20 2.47
N LYS A 137 19.65 1.76 1.50
CA LYS A 137 21.06 1.41 1.24
C LYS A 137 22.06 2.35 1.94
N LEU A 138 21.58 3.45 2.54
CA LEU A 138 22.44 4.46 3.15
C LEU A 138 23.01 4.02 4.50
N ASP A 139 22.40 3.02 5.16
CA ASP A 139 22.81 2.55 6.49
C ASP A 139 24.05 1.63 6.49
N GLY A 140 24.79 1.53 5.38
CA GLY A 140 26.13 0.93 5.32
C GLY A 140 26.23 -0.57 5.58
N ASN A 141 25.17 -1.23 6.04
CA ASN A 141 25.17 -2.66 6.34
C ASN A 141 23.91 -3.33 5.80
N SER A 142 24.12 -4.32 4.93
CA SER A 142 23.18 -5.32 4.40
C SER A 142 22.37 -5.01 3.12
N LYS A 143 22.32 -6.05 2.28
CA LYS A 143 21.69 -6.12 0.95
C LYS A 143 20.17 -5.94 1.07
N GLY A 144 19.67 -4.75 0.76
CA GLY A 144 18.24 -4.54 0.54
C GLY A 144 17.77 -5.28 -0.71
N GLN A 145 17.27 -6.51 -0.56
CA GLN A 145 16.50 -7.16 -1.62
C GLN A 145 15.13 -6.48 -1.73
N ALA A 146 14.80 -6.03 -2.95
CA ALA A 146 13.50 -5.48 -3.28
C ALA A 146 12.44 -6.60 -3.22
N GLY A 147 11.77 -6.71 -2.08
CA GLY A 147 10.60 -7.56 -1.85
C GLY A 147 9.43 -7.24 -2.74
#